data_AF-A0A9P5NVL6-F1
#
_entry.id   AF-A0A9P5NVL6-F1
#
_cell.length_a   1.000
_cell.length_b   1.000
_cell.length_c   1.000
_cell.angle_alpha   90.00
_cell.angle_beta   90.00
_cell.angle_gamma   90.00
#
_symmetry.space_group_name_H-M   'P 1'
#
loop_
_entity.id
_entity.type
_entity.pdbx_description
1 polymer ?
#
loop_
_entity_poly.entity_id
_entity_poly.type
_entity_poly.pdbx_seq_one_letter_code
_entity_poly.pdbx_strand_id
1 'polypeptide(L)'
;MPIIFADGSIDPITLFKVPEHFVVFYSSIVNGEMWCPDCRRVEDIVKETFSGDDHDVLIVYVGDRTQWKNPTNIYRQEPWHITNVPTIIRLKNGKEDGRLSDDQEILNELKTFVKSE
;
A
#
# COMPACT_ATOMS: atom_id res chain seq x y z
N MET A 1 -13.95 2.71 -8.16
CA MET A 1 -13.12 3.95 -8.23
C MET A 1 -11.77 3.66 -8.94
N PRO A 2 -11.12 4.58 -9.70
CA PRO A 2 -9.87 4.24 -10.41
C PRO A 2 -8.68 4.10 -9.45
N ILE A 3 -7.86 3.08 -9.66
CA ILE A 3 -6.56 2.91 -8.99
C ILE A 3 -5.67 4.10 -9.37
N ILE A 4 -5.43 5.01 -8.44
CA ILE A 4 -4.48 6.10 -8.61
C ILE A 4 -3.08 5.51 -8.42
N PHE A 5 -2.25 5.56 -9.47
CA PHE A 5 -0.84 5.27 -9.38
C PHE A 5 -0.13 6.57 -8.97
N ALA A 6 0.61 6.56 -7.86
CA ALA A 6 1.44 7.70 -7.47
C ALA A 6 2.59 7.89 -8.47
N ASP A 7 2.32 8.58 -9.57
CA ASP A 7 3.27 8.92 -10.63
C ASP A 7 4.19 10.08 -10.23
N GLY A 8 4.75 10.06 -9.01
CA GLY A 8 5.70 11.09 -8.54
C GLY A 8 5.15 12.54 -8.47
N SER A 9 3.90 12.79 -8.88
CA SER A 9 3.23 14.09 -8.83
C SER A 9 2.59 14.38 -7.47
N ILE A 10 2.37 13.34 -6.65
CA ILE A 10 1.82 13.43 -5.30
C ILE A 10 2.96 13.21 -4.31
N ASP A 11 3.28 14.23 -3.52
CA ASP A 11 4.26 14.10 -2.46
C ASP A 11 3.74 13.15 -1.35
N PRO A 12 4.61 12.42 -0.64
CA PRO A 12 4.21 11.42 0.36
C PRO A 12 3.34 11.96 1.49
N ILE A 13 3.32 13.28 1.75
CA ILE A 13 2.51 13.89 2.79
C ILE A 13 1.08 14.13 2.28
N THR A 14 0.93 14.48 1.00
CA THR A 14 -0.38 14.66 0.37
C THR A 14 -1.17 13.36 0.26
N LEU A 15 -0.51 12.20 0.32
CA LEU A 15 -1.16 10.88 0.41
C LEU A 15 -2.03 10.70 1.68
N PHE A 16 -1.94 11.55 2.71
CA PHE A 16 -2.88 11.53 3.87
C PHE A 16 -4.14 12.37 3.65
N LYS A 17 -4.16 13.18 2.59
CA LYS A 17 -5.25 14.13 2.29
C LYS A 17 -6.18 13.62 1.20
N VAL A 18 -5.81 12.50 0.58
CA VAL A 18 -6.64 11.85 -0.42
C VAL A 18 -7.83 11.19 0.30
N PRO A 19 -9.02 11.10 -0.32
CA PRO A 19 -10.21 10.53 0.30
C PRO A 19 -10.06 9.03 0.63
N GLU A 20 -9.06 8.36 0.04
CA GLU A 20 -8.79 6.94 0.21
C GLU A 20 -8.49 6.59 1.67
N HIS A 21 -9.31 5.71 2.21
CA HIS A 21 -9.15 5.19 3.57
C HIS A 21 -8.06 4.12 3.67
N PHE A 22 -7.55 3.61 2.53
CA PHE A 22 -6.52 2.58 2.51
C PHE A 22 -5.37 2.93 1.57
N VAL A 23 -4.13 2.68 2.01
CA VAL A 23 -2.92 2.83 1.19
C VAL A 23 -2.16 1.51 1.19
N VAL A 24 -1.88 0.98 0.00
CA VAL A 24 -1.15 -0.27 -0.21
C VAL A 24 0.22 0.03 -0.80
N PHE A 25 1.27 -0.28 -0.05
CA PHE A 25 2.66 -0.17 -0.48
C PHE A 25 3.13 -1.48 -1.09
N TYR A 26 3.46 -1.44 -2.38
CA TYR A 26 3.98 -2.56 -3.14
C TYR A 26 5.39 -2.29 -3.68
N SER A 27 6.12 -3.37 -3.96
CA SER A 27 7.28 -3.30 -4.84
C SER A 27 6.88 -2.84 -6.24
N SER A 28 7.70 -2.03 -6.91
CA SER A 28 7.45 -1.66 -8.31
C SER A 28 7.45 -2.88 -9.24
N ILE A 29 6.76 -2.71 -10.37
CA ILE A 29 6.76 -3.68 -11.46
C ILE A 29 8.08 -3.57 -12.23
N VAL A 30 8.79 -4.68 -12.34
CA VAL A 30 10.04 -4.80 -13.10
C VAL A 30 9.88 -5.99 -14.03
N ASN A 31 10.01 -5.78 -15.35
CA ASN A 31 9.82 -6.82 -16.38
C ASN A 31 8.42 -7.45 -16.38
N GLY A 32 7.38 -6.66 -16.10
CA GLY A 32 5.97 -7.09 -16.21
C GLY A 32 5.37 -7.67 -14.92
N GLU A 33 6.15 -7.86 -13.86
CA GLU A 33 5.64 -8.29 -12.55
C GLU A 33 6.31 -7.52 -11.40
N MET A 34 5.63 -7.46 -10.25
CA MET A 34 6.21 -6.92 -9.02
C MET A 34 7.44 -7.71 -8.59
N TRP A 35 8.56 -7.05 -8.31
CA TRP A 35 9.82 -7.74 -7.98
C TRP A 35 9.78 -8.48 -6.63
N CYS A 36 8.87 -8.12 -5.73
CA CYS A 36 8.70 -8.79 -4.44
C CYS A 36 7.72 -9.97 -4.55
N PRO A 37 8.13 -11.20 -4.19
CA PRO A 37 7.26 -12.37 -4.27
C PRO A 37 6.04 -12.27 -3.34
N ASP A 38 6.21 -11.65 -2.18
CA ASP A 38 5.14 -11.51 -1.19
C ASP A 38 4.08 -10.50 -1.65
N CYS A 39 4.49 -9.45 -2.37
CA CYS A 39 3.56 -8.51 -2.99
C CYS A 39 2.66 -9.21 -4.03
N ARG A 40 3.23 -10.11 -4.84
CA ARG A 40 2.44 -10.90 -5.81
C ARG A 40 1.49 -11.87 -5.15
N ARG A 41 1.90 -12.47 -4.02
CA ARG A 41 1.08 -13.43 -3.28
C ARG A 41 -0.23 -12.82 -2.77
N VAL A 42 -0.18 -11.56 -2.35
CA VAL A 42 -1.35 -10.84 -1.81
C VAL A 42 -2.12 -10.04 -2.86
N GLU A 43 -1.64 -9.97 -4.09
CA GLU A 43 -2.21 -9.11 -5.13
C GLU A 43 -3.67 -9.46 -5.43
N ASP A 44 -3.98 -10.77 -5.52
CA ASP A 44 -5.33 -11.24 -5.84
C ASP A 44 -6.33 -10.92 -4.73
N ILE A 45 -5.96 -11.12 -3.45
CA ILE A 45 -6.87 -10.80 -2.33
C ILE A 45 -7.08 -9.30 -2.18
N VAL A 46 -6.05 -8.48 -2.44
CA VAL A 46 -6.17 -7.01 -2.44
C VAL A 46 -7.10 -6.57 -3.56
N LYS A 47 -6.92 -7.07 -4.79
CA LYS A 47 -7.83 -6.78 -5.90
C LYS A 47 -9.26 -7.22 -5.60
N GLU A 48 -9.46 -8.43 -5.07
CA GLU A 48 -10.80 -8.93 -4.71
C GLU A 48 -11.45 -8.00 -3.67
N THR A 49 -10.72 -7.65 -2.61
CA THR A 49 -11.23 -6.86 -1.49
C THR A 49 -11.61 -5.44 -1.89
N PHE A 50 -10.83 -4.81 -2.76
CA PHE A 50 -11.03 -3.42 -3.19
C PHE A 50 -11.61 -3.29 -4.61
N SER A 51 -12.19 -4.36 -5.17
CA SER A 51 -12.81 -4.32 -6.50
C SER A 51 -14.18 -3.64 -6.52
N GLY A 52 -14.82 -3.47 -5.37
CA GLY A 52 -16.10 -2.77 -5.22
C GLY A 52 -15.94 -1.26 -5.11
N ASP A 53 -17.07 -0.54 -5.04
CA ASP A 53 -17.11 0.90 -4.80
C ASP A 53 -17.24 1.26 -3.29
N ASP A 54 -17.14 0.27 -2.41
CA ASP A 54 -17.34 0.44 -0.97
C ASP A 54 -16.10 0.98 -0.24
N HIS A 55 -14.91 0.79 -0.81
CA HIS A 55 -13.64 1.17 -0.19
C HIS A 55 -12.69 1.82 -1.20
N ASP A 56 -12.19 2.99 -0.82
CA ASP A 56 -11.23 3.75 -1.62
C ASP A 56 -9.81 3.34 -1.24
N VAL A 57 -9.06 2.85 -2.23
CA VAL A 57 -7.69 2.34 -2.05
C VAL A 57 -6.70 3.03 -2.97
N LEU A 58 -5.56 3.40 -2.41
CA LEU A 58 -4.42 3.95 -3.12
C LEU A 58 -3.28 2.93 -3.21
N ILE A 59 -2.77 2.67 -4.42
CA ILE A 59 -1.61 1.78 -4.61
C ILE A 59 -0.36 2.63 -4.82
N VAL A 60 0.63 2.41 -3.96
CA VAL A 60 1.92 3.09 -3.97
C VAL A 60 3.03 2.10 -4.30
N TYR A 61 3.79 2.37 -5.35
CA TYR A 61 4.97 1.60 -5.70
C TYR A 61 6.24 2.22 -5.09
N VAL A 62 6.95 1.46 -4.26
CA VAL A 62 8.09 1.98 -3.47
C VAL A 62 9.40 2.13 -4.27
N GLY A 63 9.35 1.95 -5.59
CA GLY A 63 10.53 1.86 -6.45
C GLY A 63 11.01 0.43 -6.73
N ASP A 64 12.08 0.32 -7.51
CA ASP A 64 12.78 -0.94 -7.75
C ASP A 64 13.47 -1.46 -6.47
N ARG A 65 14.05 -2.66 -6.53
CA ARG A 65 14.67 -3.29 -5.36
C ARG A 65 15.85 -2.48 -4.80
N THR A 66 16.60 -1.80 -5.65
CA THR A 66 17.77 -0.99 -5.25
C THR A 66 17.32 0.30 -4.57
N GLN A 67 16.34 0.98 -5.17
CA GLN A 67 15.68 2.17 -4.61
C GLN A 67 15.01 1.85 -3.27
N TRP A 68 14.35 0.70 -3.15
CA TRP A 68 13.69 0.27 -1.92
C TRP A 68 14.68 -0.03 -0.79
N LYS A 69 15.80 -0.67 -1.10
CA LYS A 69 16.83 -1.01 -0.10
C LYS A 69 17.58 0.22 0.42
N ASN A 70 17.54 1.34 -0.28
CA ASN A 70 18.17 2.56 0.17
C ASN A 70 17.49 3.06 1.47
N PRO A 71 18.23 3.26 2.57
CA PRO A 71 17.68 3.81 3.80
C PRO A 71 17.00 5.17 3.62
N THR A 72 17.44 5.97 2.63
CA THR A 72 16.86 7.29 2.32
C THR A 72 15.64 7.21 1.40
N ASN A 73 15.07 6.03 1.17
CA ASN A 73 13.82 5.90 0.44
C ASN A 73 12.71 6.67 1.17
N ILE A 74 11.97 7.51 0.44
CA ILE A 74 10.97 8.42 1.01
C ILE A 74 9.87 7.71 1.80
N TYR A 75 9.54 6.46 1.47
CA TYR A 75 8.51 5.68 2.16
C TYR A 75 9.05 4.99 3.42
N ARG A 76 10.37 4.84 3.57
CA ARG A 76 10.99 4.35 4.81
C ARG A 76 11.12 5.42 5.89
N GLN A 77 10.82 6.67 5.55
CA GLN A 77 10.93 7.84 6.42
C GLN A 77 9.55 8.27 6.91
N GLU A 78 9.52 9.31 7.77
CA GLU A 78 8.31 10.05 8.07
C GLU A 78 7.59 10.46 6.77
N PRO A 79 6.25 10.38 6.71
CA PRO A 79 5.33 9.93 7.77
C PRO A 79 5.06 8.41 7.81
N TRP A 80 5.55 7.64 6.83
CA TRP A 80 5.05 6.28 6.57
C TRP A 80 5.79 5.17 7.31
N HIS A 81 7.10 5.33 7.51
CA HIS A 81 7.94 4.33 8.21
C HIS A 81 7.74 2.90 7.68
N ILE A 82 7.62 2.73 6.37
CA ILE A 82 7.46 1.41 5.77
C ILE A 82 8.77 0.65 5.94
N THR A 83 8.76 -0.48 6.63
CA THR A 83 9.97 -1.28 6.90
C THR A 83 10.13 -2.42 5.89
N ASN A 84 9.01 -2.93 5.37
CA ASN A 84 8.93 -4.02 4.41
C ASN A 84 7.74 -3.84 3.44
N VAL A 85 7.69 -4.65 2.38
CA VAL A 85 6.55 -4.69 1.43
C VAL A 85 6.14 -6.14 1.22
N PRO A 86 4.84 -6.47 1.07
CA PRO A 86 3.70 -5.54 1.03
C PRO A 86 3.36 -4.92 2.39
N THR A 87 2.73 -3.75 2.40
CA THR A 87 2.16 -3.15 3.62
C THR A 87 0.87 -2.41 3.27
N ILE A 88 -0.18 -2.60 4.07
CA ILE A 88 -1.47 -1.94 3.93
C ILE A 88 -1.70 -1.07 5.16
N ILE A 89 -2.00 0.20 4.96
CA ILE A 89 -2.31 1.16 6.02
C ILE A 89 -3.75 1.61 5.87
N ARG A 90 -4.50 1.63 6.98
CA ARG A 90 -5.81 2.27 7.07
C ARG A 90 -5.65 3.68 7.63
N LEU A 91 -6.23 4.64 6.95
CA LEU A 91 -6.28 6.05 7.32
C LEU A 91 -7.68 6.40 7.84
N LYS A 92 -7.73 7.03 9.01
CA LYS A 92 -8.95 7.61 9.59
C LYS A 92 -8.70 9.07 9.91
N ASN A 93 -9.42 9.98 9.25
CA ASN A 93 -9.25 11.44 9.39
C ASN A 93 -7.79 11.90 9.15
N GLY A 94 -7.13 11.34 8.13
CA GLY A 94 -5.75 11.68 7.76
C GLY A 94 -4.69 11.19 8.74
N LYS A 95 -4.99 10.19 9.56
CA LYS A 95 -4.04 9.53 10.47
C LYS A 95 -4.09 8.02 10.31
N GLU A 96 -2.94 7.37 10.46
CA GLU A 96 -2.87 5.91 10.54
C GLU A 96 -3.69 5.41 11.74
N ASP A 97 -4.66 4.56 11.46
CA ASP A 97 -5.55 3.90 12.44
C ASP A 97 -5.28 2.40 12.52
N GLY A 98 -4.63 1.82 11.52
CA GLY A 98 -4.22 0.42 11.51
C GLY A 98 -3.28 0.11 10.37
N ARG A 99 -2.55 -1.01 10.50
CA ARG A 99 -1.56 -1.45 9.52
C ARG A 99 -1.50 -2.98 9.50
N LEU A 100 -1.40 -3.55 8.30
CA LEU A 100 -1.01 -4.94 8.06
C LEU A 100 0.31 -4.92 7.29
N SER A 101 1.37 -5.50 7.84
CA SER A 101 2.72 -5.42 7.25
C SER A 101 3.24 -6.76 6.78
N ASP A 102 2.57 -7.88 7.07
CA ASP A 102 3.05 -9.20 6.68
C ASP A 102 2.11 -9.82 5.63
N ASP A 103 2.64 -10.61 4.70
CA ASP A 103 1.81 -11.19 3.65
C ASP A 103 0.83 -12.25 4.19
N GLN A 104 1.25 -13.02 5.19
CA GLN A 104 0.38 -14.00 5.84
C GLN A 104 -0.70 -13.30 6.67
N GLU A 105 -0.36 -12.20 7.33
CA GLU A 105 -1.30 -11.31 8.02
C GLU A 105 -2.32 -10.73 7.03
N ILE A 106 -1.86 -10.17 5.90
CA ILE A 106 -2.74 -9.62 4.85
C ILE A 106 -3.68 -10.70 4.31
N LEU A 107 -3.17 -11.90 4.00
CA LEU A 107 -3.99 -13.00 3.48
C LEU A 107 -5.11 -13.42 4.45
N ASN A 108 -4.83 -13.38 5.75
CA ASN A 108 -5.76 -13.86 6.77
C ASN A 108 -6.74 -12.78 7.23
N GLU A 109 -6.29 -11.53 7.31
CA GLU A 109 -6.99 -10.49 8.07
C GLU A 109 -7.56 -9.37 7.20
N LEU A 110 -7.11 -9.22 5.94
CA LEU A 110 -7.51 -8.07 5.10
C LEU A 110 -9.03 -7.90 5.00
N LYS A 111 -9.79 -8.98 4.78
CA LYS A 111 -11.25 -8.92 4.66
C LYS A 111 -11.95 -8.48 5.95
N THR A 112 -11.34 -8.71 7.10
CA THR A 112 -11.86 -8.26 8.40
C THR A 112 -11.40 -6.83 8.69
N PHE A 113 -10.15 -6.53 8.34
CA PHE A 113 -9.50 -5.23 8.51
C PHE A 113 -10.22 -4.11 7.76
N VAL A 114 -10.72 -4.37 6.55
CA VAL A 114 -11.49 -3.35 5.79
C VAL A 114 -12.90 -3.12 6.35
N LYS A 115 -13.50 -4.12 7.02
CA LYS A 115 -14.86 -4.02 7.58
C LYS A 115 -14.93 -3.28 8.91
N SER A 116 -13.79 -3.11 9.59
CA SER A 116 -13.71 -2.45 10.90
C SER A 116 -13.55 -0.92 10.83
N GLU A 117 -13.82 -0.32 9.67
CA GLU A 117 -13.79 1.14 9.44
C GLU A 117 -14.86 1.89 10.25
#